data_AF-D8F3L1-F1
#
_entry.id   AF-D8F3L1-F1
#
_cell.length_a   1.000
_cell.length_b   1.000
_cell.length_c   1.000
_cell.angle_alpha   90.00
_cell.angle_beta   90.00
_cell.angle_gamma   90.00
#
_symmetry.space_group_name_H-M   'P 1'
#
loop_
_entity.id
_entity.type
_entity.pdbx_description
1 polymer ?
#
loop_
_entity_poly.entity_id
_entity_poly.type
_entity_poly.pdbx_seq_one_letter_code
_entity_poly.pdbx_strand_id
1 'polypeptide(L)'
;MSGNLHFVGFHGKAKIWLHRYIICNTCDKRGRRTFTINVKRKTRVIAGAKITFDNEGFLWNAKDWTEEIARILAAEDGLEEISDMQWRIIRFLREFYFYYGRAPMNRDIKKEIGLSFMEMEALFPKGIRRGARRIVGLPNPKTCSG
;
A
#
# COMPACT_ATOMS: atom_id res chain seq x y z
N MET A 1 55.24 -13.34 -28.76
CA MET A 1 56.38 -12.41 -28.70
C MET A 1 55.93 -11.23 -27.86
N SER A 2 56.20 -11.24 -26.55
CA SER A 2 57.40 -10.66 -25.92
C SER A 2 57.35 -9.12 -25.85
N GLY A 3 57.52 -8.58 -24.64
CA GLY A 3 57.98 -7.19 -24.42
C GLY A 3 56.95 -6.32 -23.68
N ASN A 4 57.03 -6.20 -22.36
CA ASN A 4 57.80 -5.23 -21.56
C ASN A 4 57.21 -3.80 -21.48
N LEU A 5 56.57 -3.56 -20.34
CA LEU A 5 56.73 -2.45 -19.38
C LEU A 5 57.39 -1.14 -19.87
N HIS A 6 56.68 -0.01 -19.72
CA HIS A 6 57.29 1.27 -19.39
C HIS A 6 56.43 2.01 -18.35
N PHE A 7 56.96 2.07 -17.12
CA PHE A 7 56.49 2.93 -16.04
C PHE A 7 57.25 4.26 -16.12
N VAL A 8 56.50 5.36 -16.17
CA VAL A 8 56.91 6.71 -15.72
C VAL A 8 55.75 7.15 -14.82
N GLY A 9 55.86 7.31 -13.51
CA GLY A 9 56.96 7.93 -12.77
C GLY A 9 56.54 9.34 -12.40
N PHE A 10 55.58 9.51 -11.49
CA PHE A 10 55.44 10.77 -10.75
C PHE A 10 55.27 10.49 -9.25
N HIS A 11 56.32 10.89 -8.55
CA HIS A 11 56.45 10.94 -7.11
C HIS A 11 55.48 11.98 -6.52
N GLY A 12 54.65 11.54 -5.59
CA GLY A 12 53.86 12.42 -4.72
C GLY A 12 53.54 11.68 -3.43
N LYS A 13 54.48 11.67 -2.49
CA LYS A 13 54.33 11.04 -1.18
C LYS A 13 53.26 11.77 -0.37
N ALA A 14 52.16 11.11 -0.02
CA ALA A 14 51.34 11.51 1.12
C ALA A 14 50.69 10.29 1.78
N LYS A 15 51.34 9.88 2.88
CA LYS A 15 50.81 9.27 4.10
C LYS A 15 49.61 8.30 3.98
N ILE A 16 49.99 7.05 4.16
CA ILE A 16 49.26 5.96 4.83
C ILE A 16 48.29 6.48 5.90
N TRP A 17 47.01 6.17 5.73
CA TRP A 17 46.12 5.76 6.80
C TRP A 17 45.30 4.56 6.29
N LEU A 18 45.56 3.39 6.89
CA LEU A 18 44.68 2.24 6.81
C LEU A 18 43.32 2.65 7.40
N HIS A 19 42.25 2.44 6.64
CA HIS A 19 41.17 1.53 7.03
C HIS A 19 40.16 1.42 5.89
N ARG A 20 39.65 0.20 5.69
CA ARG A 20 38.38 -0.15 5.04
C ARG A 20 38.48 -0.54 3.55
N TYR A 21 38.61 -1.85 3.36
CA TYR A 21 38.26 -2.58 2.16
C TYR A 21 36.96 -2.04 1.53
N ILE A 22 37.06 -1.45 0.34
CA ILE A 22 35.94 -1.32 -0.59
C ILE A 22 36.27 -2.24 -1.77
N ILE A 23 35.72 -3.44 -1.74
CA ILE A 23 35.65 -4.30 -2.92
C ILE A 23 34.56 -3.71 -3.81
N CYS A 24 34.98 -2.98 -4.85
CA CYS A 24 34.09 -2.45 -5.87
C CYS A 24 33.83 -3.53 -6.92
N ASN A 25 32.75 -4.31 -6.76
CA ASN A 25 32.22 -5.13 -7.85
C ASN A 25 31.07 -4.38 -8.54
N THR A 26 31.43 -3.78 -9.68
CA THR A 26 30.58 -3.28 -10.78
C THR A 26 29.49 -2.27 -10.44
N CYS A 27 29.75 -1.00 -10.75
CA CYS A 27 28.80 0.11 -10.80
C CYS A 27 28.24 0.25 -12.23
N ASP A 28 26.92 0.19 -12.43
CA ASP A 28 26.28 0.49 -13.72
C ASP A 28 26.31 2.01 -14.01
N LYS A 29 26.48 2.41 -15.28
CA LYS A 29 26.82 3.76 -15.77
C LYS A 29 25.78 4.85 -15.46
N ARG A 30 24.70 4.56 -14.74
CA ARG A 30 23.66 5.53 -14.34
C ARG A 30 23.24 5.46 -12.87
N GLY A 31 23.89 4.63 -12.04
CA GLY A 31 23.74 4.68 -10.57
C GLY A 31 22.30 4.50 -10.03
N ARG A 32 21.32 4.10 -10.84
CA ARG A 32 19.94 3.89 -10.40
C ARG A 32 19.75 2.43 -10.00
N ARG A 33 19.62 2.21 -8.70
CA ARG A 33 19.07 0.97 -8.14
C ARG A 33 17.64 0.83 -8.64
N THR A 34 17.40 -0.03 -9.63
CA THR A 34 16.05 -0.50 -9.92
C THR A 34 15.66 -1.45 -8.79
N PHE A 35 14.92 -0.94 -7.81
CA PHE A 35 14.23 -1.81 -6.87
C PHE A 35 13.05 -2.42 -7.60
N THR A 36 13.15 -3.70 -7.96
CA THR A 36 11.98 -4.49 -8.32
C THR A 36 11.13 -4.57 -7.05
N ILE A 37 10.10 -3.74 -6.93
CA ILE A 37 9.16 -3.81 -5.81
C ILE A 37 8.45 -5.15 -5.94
N ASN A 38 8.84 -6.10 -5.10
CA ASN A 38 8.16 -7.37 -4.98
C ASN A 38 6.83 -7.13 -4.27
N VAL A 39 5.79 -6.75 -5.02
CA VAL A 39 4.43 -6.57 -4.50
C VAL A 39 3.91 -7.94 -4.08
N LYS A 40 4.13 -8.30 -2.80
CA LYS A 40 3.64 -9.54 -2.19
C LYS A 40 2.11 -9.50 -2.16
N ARG A 41 1.48 -10.06 -3.17
CA ARG A 41 0.03 -10.25 -3.25
C ARG A 41 -0.35 -11.52 -2.50
N LYS A 42 -1.37 -11.45 -1.65
CA LYS A 42 -1.93 -12.60 -0.93
C LYS A 42 -3.29 -12.93 -1.50
N THR A 43 -3.42 -14.10 -2.12
CA THR A 43 -4.73 -14.58 -2.62
C THR A 43 -5.32 -15.52 -1.58
N ARG A 44 -6.58 -15.32 -1.21
CA ARG A 44 -7.34 -16.24 -0.34
C ARG A 44 -8.77 -16.39 -0.85
N VAL A 45 -9.38 -17.53 -0.56
CA VAL A 45 -10.78 -17.78 -0.90
C VAL A 45 -11.65 -17.26 0.25
N ILE A 46 -12.59 -16.37 -0.06
CA ILE A 46 -13.57 -15.80 0.88
C ILE A 46 -14.94 -15.93 0.23
N ALA A 47 -15.93 -16.46 0.95
CA ALA A 47 -17.29 -16.64 0.43
C ALA A 47 -17.33 -17.40 -0.91
N GLY A 48 -16.42 -18.37 -1.11
CA GLY A 48 -16.27 -19.11 -2.37
C GLY A 48 -15.58 -18.34 -3.51
N ALA A 49 -15.30 -17.05 -3.36
CA ALA A 49 -14.59 -16.23 -4.35
C ALA A 49 -13.08 -16.15 -4.06
N LYS A 50 -12.24 -16.23 -5.10
CA LYS A 50 -10.79 -16.00 -4.97
C LYS A 50 -10.52 -14.50 -4.96
N ILE A 51 -10.17 -13.96 -3.79
CA ILE A 51 -9.89 -12.53 -3.61
C ILE A 51 -8.40 -12.31 -3.42
N THR A 52 -7.86 -11.36 -4.17
CA THR A 52 -6.47 -10.92 -4.03
C THR A 52 -6.39 -9.70 -3.12
N PHE A 53 -5.55 -9.79 -2.10
CA PHE A 53 -5.27 -8.73 -1.14
C PHE A 53 -3.85 -8.20 -1.30
N ASP A 54 -3.68 -6.92 -0.97
CA ASP A 54 -2.37 -6.30 -0.78
C ASP A 54 -1.81 -6.61 0.62
N ASN A 55 -0.54 -6.24 0.87
CA ASN A 55 0.14 -6.47 2.14
C ASN A 55 -0.57 -5.83 3.34
N GLU A 56 -1.27 -4.72 3.12
CA GLU A 56 -2.03 -4.02 4.16
C GLU A 56 -3.44 -4.61 4.37
N GLY A 57 -3.85 -5.59 3.56
CA GLY A 57 -5.15 -6.25 3.68
C GLY A 57 -6.28 -5.58 2.90
N PHE A 58 -5.99 -4.67 1.98
CA PHE A 58 -6.96 -4.08 1.05
C PHE A 58 -7.16 -4.96 -0.19
N LEU A 59 -8.34 -4.88 -0.79
CA LEU A 59 -8.65 -5.61 -2.04
C LEU A 59 -7.83 -5.03 -3.19
N TRP A 60 -7.25 -5.90 -4.00
CA TRP A 60 -6.54 -5.51 -5.22
C TRP A 60 -7.52 -5.00 -6.29
N ASN A 61 -8.67 -5.64 -6.40
CA ASN A 61 -9.70 -5.33 -7.37
C ASN A 61 -11.02 -5.02 -6.65
N ALA A 62 -11.51 -3.79 -6.82
CA ALA A 62 -12.75 -3.34 -6.21
C ALA A 62 -13.99 -4.15 -6.67
N LYS A 63 -13.93 -4.76 -7.87
CA LYS A 63 -15.04 -5.52 -8.45
C LYS A 63 -15.25 -6.88 -7.79
N ASP A 64 -14.21 -7.44 -7.19
CA ASP A 64 -14.29 -8.75 -6.52
C ASP A 64 -14.97 -8.64 -5.14
N TRP A 65 -15.30 -7.43 -4.71
CA TRP A 65 -16.00 -7.17 -3.46
C TRP A 65 -17.49 -7.56 -3.53
N THR A 66 -17.96 -8.24 -2.50
CA THR A 66 -19.38 -8.56 -2.26
C THR A 66 -19.75 -8.23 -0.82
N GLU A 67 -21.04 -8.14 -0.54
CA GLU A 67 -21.53 -7.89 0.83
C GLU A 67 -21.10 -8.98 1.81
N GLU A 68 -20.99 -10.22 1.36
CA GLU A 68 -20.54 -11.35 2.18
C GLU A 68 -19.06 -11.21 2.54
N ILE A 69 -18.22 -10.80 1.58
CA ILE A 69 -16.80 -10.50 1.86
C ILE A 69 -16.69 -9.35 2.86
N ALA A 70 -17.52 -8.31 2.74
CA ALA A 70 -17.53 -7.20 3.68
C ALA A 70 -17.84 -7.67 5.11
N ARG A 71 -18.82 -8.56 5.30
CA ARG A 71 -19.15 -9.16 6.61
C ARG A 71 -17.98 -9.96 7.18
N ILE A 72 -17.33 -10.78 6.36
CA ILE A 72 -16.17 -11.58 6.81
C ILE A 72 -15.01 -10.66 7.20
N LEU A 73 -14.73 -9.60 6.42
CA LEU A 73 -13.70 -8.62 6.73
C LEU A 73 -14.03 -7.81 7.99
N ALA A 74 -15.30 -7.47 8.19
CA ALA A 74 -15.78 -6.79 9.40
C ALA A 74 -15.56 -7.68 10.64
N ALA A 75 -15.96 -8.95 10.56
CA ALA A 75 -15.75 -9.92 11.64
C ALA A 75 -14.25 -10.06 12.00
N GLU A 76 -13.36 -10.13 10.99
CA GLU A 76 -11.90 -10.13 11.21
C GLU A 76 -11.37 -8.84 11.88
N ASP A 77 -12.08 -7.73 11.71
CA ASP A 77 -11.75 -6.44 12.32
C ASP A 77 -12.39 -6.24 13.70
N GLY A 78 -13.13 -7.22 14.22
CA GLY A 78 -13.83 -7.17 15.50
C GLY A 78 -15.21 -6.53 15.41
N LEU A 79 -15.77 -6.42 14.20
CA LEU A 79 -17.12 -5.96 13.94
C LEU A 79 -17.97 -7.16 13.49
N GLU A 80 -18.51 -7.91 14.46
CA GLU A 80 -19.27 -9.15 14.22
C GLU A 80 -20.53 -8.88 13.40
N GLU A 81 -21.21 -7.77 13.65
CA GLU A 81 -22.41 -7.34 12.93
C GLU A 81 -22.23 -5.94 12.34
N ILE A 82 -22.65 -5.80 11.08
CA ILE A 82 -22.68 -4.53 10.38
C ILE A 82 -24.10 -3.96 10.46
N SER A 83 -24.27 -2.89 11.23
CA SER A 83 -25.52 -2.12 11.33
C SER A 83 -25.89 -1.46 10.00
N ASP A 84 -27.18 -1.18 9.80
CA ASP A 84 -27.69 -0.43 8.65
C ASP A 84 -26.96 0.90 8.42
N MET A 85 -26.57 1.59 9.51
CA MET A 85 -25.82 2.84 9.40
C MET A 85 -24.42 2.61 8.80
N GLN A 86 -23.73 1.55 9.24
CA GLN A 86 -22.42 1.18 8.70
C GLN A 86 -22.54 0.72 7.25
N TRP A 87 -23.60 -0.02 6.89
CA TRP A 87 -23.90 -0.37 5.50
C TRP A 87 -24.12 0.86 4.62
N ARG A 88 -24.83 1.86 5.14
CA ARG A 88 -25.03 3.15 4.45
C ARG A 88 -23.70 3.84 4.17
N ILE A 89 -22.80 3.90 5.15
CA ILE A 89 -21.45 4.43 4.97
C ILE A 89 -20.68 3.62 3.93
N ILE A 90 -20.65 2.29 4.05
CA ILE A 90 -19.91 1.41 3.15
C ILE A 90 -20.35 1.60 1.69
N ARG A 91 -21.67 1.57 1.45
CA ARG A 91 -22.25 1.76 0.12
C ARG A 91 -21.96 3.15 -0.43
N PHE A 92 -22.15 4.19 0.39
CA PHE A 92 -21.83 5.57 0.00
C PHE A 92 -20.35 5.74 -0.40
N LEU A 93 -19.42 5.24 0.42
CA LEU A 93 -17.98 5.31 0.13
C LEU A 93 -17.66 4.62 -1.22
N ARG A 94 -18.32 3.50 -1.50
CA ARG A 94 -18.13 2.72 -2.71
C ARG A 94 -18.68 3.45 -3.94
N GLU A 95 -19.94 3.90 -3.88
CA GLU A 95 -20.58 4.66 -4.96
C GLU A 95 -19.81 5.95 -5.25
N PHE A 96 -19.40 6.68 -4.21
CA PHE A 96 -18.60 7.89 -4.35
C PHE A 96 -17.26 7.59 -5.03
N TYR A 97 -16.60 6.49 -4.68
CA TYR A 97 -15.35 6.09 -5.33
C TYR A 97 -15.55 5.74 -6.81
N PHE A 98 -16.62 5.00 -7.15
CA PHE A 98 -16.89 4.67 -8.56
C PHE A 98 -17.31 5.89 -9.38
N TYR A 99 -17.98 6.87 -8.78
CA TYR A 99 -18.43 8.08 -9.45
C TYR A 99 -17.30 9.11 -9.60
N TYR A 100 -16.54 9.38 -8.54
CA TYR A 100 -15.51 10.44 -8.50
C TYR A 100 -14.08 9.94 -8.66
N GLY A 101 -13.83 8.63 -8.59
CA GLY A 101 -12.49 8.03 -8.66
C GLY A 101 -11.62 8.25 -7.42
N ARG A 102 -12.18 8.81 -6.33
CA ARG A 102 -11.46 9.14 -5.10
C ARG A 102 -12.29 8.81 -3.86
N ALA A 103 -11.63 8.74 -2.70
CA ALA A 103 -12.34 8.66 -1.43
C ALA A 103 -13.06 10.00 -1.11
N PRO A 104 -14.27 9.97 -0.54
CA PRO A 104 -14.96 11.18 -0.09
C PRO A 104 -14.24 11.83 1.09
N MET A 105 -14.44 13.13 1.25
CA MET A 105 -13.98 13.87 2.42
C MET A 105 -15.01 13.80 3.55
N ASN A 106 -14.61 14.07 4.79
CA ASN A 106 -15.51 14.06 5.96
C ASN A 106 -16.76 14.93 5.76
N ARG A 107 -16.62 16.06 5.03
CA ARG A 107 -17.74 16.95 4.68
C ARG A 107 -18.78 16.30 3.77
N ASP A 108 -18.35 15.46 2.83
CA ASP A 108 -19.22 14.80 1.85
C ASP A 108 -20.07 13.75 2.58
N ILE A 109 -19.44 13.00 3.49
CA ILE A 109 -20.12 11.99 4.31
C ILE A 109 -21.09 12.66 5.29
N LYS A 110 -20.70 13.76 5.94
CA LYS A 110 -21.59 14.51 6.83
C LYS A 110 -22.80 15.06 6.08
N LYS A 111 -22.64 15.48 4.82
CA LYS A 111 -23.75 15.98 4.00
C LYS A 111 -24.76 14.88 3.65
N GLU A 112 -24.28 13.69 3.33
CA GLU A 112 -25.14 12.57 2.89
C GLU A 112 -25.74 11.78 4.06
N ILE A 113 -24.94 11.51 5.09
CA ILE A 113 -25.29 10.60 6.19
C ILE A 113 -25.64 11.38 7.46
N GLY A 114 -25.18 12.63 7.59
CA GLY A 114 -25.41 13.45 8.78
C GLY A 114 -24.43 13.21 9.93
N LEU A 115 -23.54 12.22 9.80
CA LEU A 115 -22.60 11.85 10.85
C LEU A 115 -21.32 12.69 10.83
N SER A 116 -20.84 13.03 12.03
CA SER A 116 -19.53 13.62 12.26
C SER A 116 -18.41 12.59 12.20
N PHE A 117 -17.18 13.07 12.07
CA PHE A 117 -15.99 12.20 12.04
C PHE A 117 -15.84 11.36 13.32
N MET A 118 -16.15 11.93 14.49
CA MET A 118 -16.06 11.20 15.75
C MET A 118 -17.11 10.09 15.86
N GLU A 119 -18.36 10.34 15.45
CA GLU A 119 -19.40 9.30 15.43
C GLU A 119 -19.04 8.18 14.46
N MET A 120 -18.50 8.57 13.31
CA MET A 120 -17.98 7.64 12.32
C MET A 120 -16.85 6.77 12.87
N GLU A 121 -15.89 7.32 13.62
CA GLU A 121 -14.85 6.52 14.26
C GLU A 121 -15.41 5.63 15.38
N ALA A 122 -16.41 6.08 16.12
CA ALA A 122 -17.07 5.28 17.15
C ALA A 122 -17.80 4.05 16.57
N LEU A 123 -18.28 4.13 15.33
CA LEU A 123 -18.92 2.99 14.65
C LEU A 123 -17.94 1.88 14.25
N PHE A 124 -16.64 2.15 14.10
CA PHE A 124 -15.69 1.13 13.66
C PHE A 124 -14.58 0.92 14.70
N PRO A 125 -14.37 -0.30 15.23
CA PRO A 125 -13.39 -0.56 16.29
C PRO A 125 -11.95 -0.23 15.87
N LYS A 126 -11.63 -0.31 14.57
CA LYS A 126 -10.33 0.08 13.98
C LYS A 126 -10.35 1.45 13.30
N GLY A 127 -11.38 2.24 13.54
CA GLY A 127 -11.63 3.55 12.92
C GLY A 127 -11.94 3.48 11.42
N ILE A 128 -12.37 4.62 10.85
CA ILE A 128 -12.73 4.70 9.42
C ILE A 128 -11.54 4.52 8.49
N ARG A 129 -10.39 5.11 8.84
CA ARG A 129 -9.22 5.17 7.94
C ARG A 129 -8.73 3.78 7.53
N ARG A 130 -8.75 2.83 8.46
CA ARG A 130 -8.28 1.46 8.25
C ARG A 130 -9.42 0.47 8.19
N GLY A 131 -10.27 0.43 9.20
CA GLY A 131 -11.37 -0.54 9.31
C GLY A 131 -12.40 -0.36 8.19
N ALA A 132 -13.08 0.80 8.15
CA ALA A 132 -14.11 1.03 7.13
C ALA A 132 -13.53 0.91 5.71
N ARG A 133 -12.35 1.47 5.44
CA ARG A 133 -11.72 1.38 4.11
C ARG A 133 -11.44 -0.06 3.68
N ARG A 134 -11.01 -0.92 4.60
CA ARG A 134 -10.78 -2.35 4.36
C ARG A 134 -12.10 -3.05 4.05
N ILE A 135 -13.14 -2.79 4.85
CA ILE A 135 -14.47 -3.39 4.69
C ILE A 135 -15.13 -2.97 3.38
N VAL A 136 -14.96 -1.72 2.93
CA VAL A 136 -15.51 -1.22 1.64
C VAL A 136 -14.83 -1.89 0.43
N GLY A 137 -13.66 -2.50 0.64
CA GLY A 137 -12.91 -3.18 -0.40
C GLY A 137 -12.44 -2.27 -1.51
N LEU A 138 -12.18 -0.99 -1.19
CA LEU A 138 -11.55 -0.08 -2.12
C LEU A 138 -10.05 -0.41 -2.22
N PRO A 139 -9.47 -0.34 -3.43
CA PRO A 139 -8.04 -0.51 -3.59
C PRO A 139 -7.30 0.59 -2.85
N ASN A 140 -6.10 0.24 -2.37
CA ASN A 140 -5.18 1.23 -1.82
C ASN A 140 -4.92 2.28 -2.90
N PRO A 141 -5.14 3.59 -2.64
CA PRO A 141 -4.79 4.62 -3.59
C PRO A 141 -3.30 4.44 -3.83
N LYS A 142 -2.92 4.09 -5.06
CA LYS A 142 -1.52 3.96 -5.41
C LYS A 142 -0.89 5.31 -5.06
N THR A 143 -0.17 5.36 -3.96
CA THR A 143 0.88 6.35 -3.78
C THR A 143 1.89 6.00 -4.85
N CYS A 144 1.70 6.58 -6.04
CA CYS A 144 2.80 6.74 -6.95
C CYS A 144 3.75 7.72 -6.26
N SER A 145 4.62 7.17 -5.40
CA SER A 145 5.90 7.79 -5.08
C SER A 145 6.77 7.58 -6.33
N GLY A 146 6.51 8.41 -7.34
CA GLY A 146 7.35 8.57 -8.52
C GLY A 146 8.32 9.70 -8.29
#